data_AF-A0A7V7C3M5-F1
#
_entry.id   AF-A0A7V7C3M5-F1
#
_cell.length_a   1.000
_cell.length_b   1.000
_cell.length_c   1.000
_cell.angle_alpha   90.00
_cell.angle_beta   90.00
_cell.angle_gamma   90.00
#
_symmetry.space_group_name_H-M   'P 1'
#
loop_
_entity.id
_entity.type
_entity.pdbx_description
1 polymer ?
#
loop_
_entity_poly.entity_id
_entity_poly.type
_entity_poly.pdbx_seq_one_letter_code
_entity_poly.pdbx_strand_id
1 'polypeptide(L)'
;MKKWFKTLKPKIKEWFRKKLVTLKRRPFFIPLTMIIISCFVFNLNLTKYSDTVAMINEPWMGLTLFVITLCSYLSVIGFATAFPNRRKPKIAAVFLVCLLLLVSIGCQFLFQYFIKYGTELRPKPLPITPQRRFILKARANSVAHVVCNALSLVLIFTMPFYSKLLRKIDTKVKVDDELHIERLELGDEEDY
;
A
#
# COMPACT_ATOMS: atom_id res chain seq x y z
N MET A 1 28.56 -3.53 24.19
CA MET A 1 27.62 -3.74 23.05
C MET A 1 26.36 -4.57 23.36
N LYS A 2 26.41 -5.68 24.13
CA LYS A 2 25.23 -6.55 24.42
C LYS A 2 24.07 -5.90 25.22
N LYS A 3 24.34 -4.87 26.05
CA LYS A 3 23.31 -4.19 26.88
C LYS A 3 22.30 -3.36 26.05
N TRP A 4 22.73 -2.77 24.93
CA TRP A 4 21.89 -1.92 24.07
C TRP A 4 20.83 -2.73 23.32
N PHE A 5 21.16 -3.92 22.82
CA PHE A 5 20.19 -4.82 22.19
C PHE A 5 19.11 -5.33 23.17
N LYS A 6 19.45 -5.52 24.45
CA LYS A 6 18.49 -5.96 25.48
C LYS A 6 17.43 -4.91 25.79
N THR A 7 17.72 -3.61 25.66
CA THR A 7 16.74 -2.53 25.87
C THR A 7 15.96 -2.16 24.61
N LEU A 8 16.50 -2.45 23.42
CA LEU A 8 15.80 -2.29 22.14
C LEU A 8 14.67 -3.29 21.94
N LYS A 9 14.88 -4.57 22.28
CA LYS A 9 13.88 -5.63 22.11
C LYS A 9 12.53 -5.33 22.77
N PRO A 10 12.45 -4.89 24.05
CA PRO A 10 11.17 -4.52 24.67
C PRO A 10 10.56 -3.25 24.07
N LYS A 11 11.37 -2.23 23.71
CA LYS A 11 10.88 -1.01 23.05
C LYS A 11 10.28 -1.28 21.68
N ILE A 12 10.91 -2.15 20.88
CA ILE A 12 10.40 -2.57 19.57
C ILE A 12 9.10 -3.37 19.74
N LYS A 13 9.07 -4.33 20.69
CA LYS A 13 7.85 -5.10 20.99
C LYS A 13 6.68 -4.18 21.38
N GLU A 14 6.96 -3.18 22.20
CA GLU A 14 5.96 -2.19 22.61
C GLU A 14 5.51 -1.29 21.44
N TRP A 15 6.44 -0.90 20.55
CA TRP A 15 6.12 -0.15 19.34
C TRP A 15 5.20 -0.95 18.39
N PHE A 16 5.50 -2.23 18.15
CA PHE A 16 4.64 -3.12 17.38
C PHE A 16 3.26 -3.30 18.03
N ARG A 17 3.20 -3.46 19.36
CA ARG A 17 1.93 -3.50 20.10
C ARG A 17 1.12 -2.21 19.88
N LYS A 18 1.74 -1.03 20.04
CA LYS A 18 1.06 0.27 19.83
C LYS A 18 0.57 0.43 18.39
N LYS A 19 1.36 -0.03 17.40
CA LYS A 19 0.94 -0.08 15.98
C LYS A 19 -0.23 -1.04 15.76
N LEU A 20 -0.22 -2.23 16.35
CA LEU A 20 -1.31 -3.21 16.23
C LEU A 20 -2.60 -2.69 16.89
N VAL A 21 -2.51 -2.07 18.07
CA VAL A 21 -3.66 -1.40 18.72
C VAL A 21 -4.21 -0.26 17.85
N THR A 22 -3.35 0.51 17.20
CA THR A 22 -3.77 1.57 16.26
C THR A 22 -4.48 0.97 15.06
N LEU A 23 -3.95 -0.11 14.49
CA LEU A 23 -4.53 -0.83 13.35
C LEU A 23 -5.90 -1.44 13.70
N LYS A 24 -6.02 -2.03 14.90
CA LYS A 24 -7.29 -2.53 15.46
C LYS A 24 -8.35 -1.44 15.57
N ARG A 25 -7.96 -0.25 16.01
CA ARG A 25 -8.85 0.91 16.14
C ARG A 25 -9.17 1.57 14.79
N ARG A 26 -8.33 1.39 13.76
CA ARG A 26 -8.44 2.05 12.45
C ARG A 26 -8.15 1.07 11.29
N PRO A 27 -9.10 0.19 10.95
CA PRO A 27 -8.93 -0.83 9.91
C PRO A 27 -8.70 -0.27 8.50
N PHE A 28 -9.00 1.01 8.26
CA PHE A 28 -8.78 1.67 6.97
C PHE A 28 -7.30 1.92 6.66
N PHE A 29 -6.39 1.87 7.64
CA PHE A 29 -4.96 2.02 7.39
C PHE A 29 -4.40 0.90 6.50
N ILE A 30 -4.98 -0.30 6.54
CA ILE A 30 -4.52 -1.44 5.73
C ILE A 30 -4.66 -1.14 4.23
N PRO A 31 -5.86 -0.84 3.68
CA PRO A 31 -6.00 -0.50 2.27
C PRO A 31 -5.27 0.80 1.91
N LEU A 32 -5.22 1.80 2.82
CA LEU A 32 -4.44 3.01 2.56
C LEU A 32 -2.96 2.71 2.32
N THR A 33 -2.35 1.88 3.18
CA THR A 33 -0.96 1.46 3.00
C THR A 33 -0.77 0.68 1.71
N MET A 34 -1.72 -0.17 1.32
CA MET A 34 -1.63 -0.91 0.06
C MET A 34 -1.71 0.01 -1.17
N ILE A 35 -2.60 1.01 -1.17
CA ILE A 35 -2.70 2.01 -2.25
C ILE A 35 -1.40 2.83 -2.34
N ILE A 36 -0.81 3.18 -1.19
CA ILE A 36 0.50 3.87 -1.15
C ILE A 36 1.58 2.97 -1.75
N ILE A 37 1.67 1.70 -1.36
CA ILE A 37 2.64 0.74 -1.92
C ILE A 37 2.45 0.62 -3.43
N SER A 38 1.19 0.50 -3.90
CA SER A 38 0.87 0.46 -5.33
C SER A 38 1.42 1.69 -6.06
N CYS A 39 1.16 2.88 -5.51
CA CYS A 39 1.66 4.14 -6.05
C CYS A 39 3.20 4.19 -6.10
N PHE A 40 3.89 3.68 -5.08
CA PHE A 40 5.35 3.58 -5.09
C PHE A 40 5.87 2.60 -6.15
N VAL A 41 5.28 1.41 -6.27
CA VAL A 41 5.64 0.41 -7.29
C VAL A 41 5.56 1.00 -8.69
N PHE A 42 4.52 1.79 -8.96
CA PHE A 42 4.38 2.51 -10.21
C PHE A 42 5.45 3.60 -10.39
N ASN A 43 5.59 4.50 -9.42
CA ASN A 43 6.46 5.67 -9.52
C ASN A 43 7.95 5.34 -9.60
N LEU A 44 8.42 4.30 -8.92
CA LEU A 44 9.82 3.89 -8.98
C LEU A 44 10.24 3.40 -10.38
N ASN A 45 9.28 3.08 -11.24
CA ASN A 45 9.52 2.61 -12.60
C ASN A 45 9.05 3.60 -13.68
N LEU A 46 8.66 4.83 -13.31
CA LEU A 46 8.08 5.81 -14.23
C LEU A 46 8.96 6.08 -15.46
N THR A 47 10.28 6.16 -15.27
CA THR A 47 11.25 6.33 -16.36
C THR A 47 11.13 5.22 -17.41
N LYS A 48 10.93 3.97 -16.98
CA LYS A 48 10.79 2.83 -17.90
C LYS A 48 9.49 2.88 -18.69
N TYR A 49 8.43 3.40 -18.11
CA TYR A 49 7.20 3.68 -18.85
C TYR A 49 7.41 4.80 -19.88
N SER A 50 8.04 5.90 -19.48
CA SER A 50 8.32 7.02 -20.37
C SER A 50 9.18 6.61 -21.56
N ASP A 51 10.27 5.87 -21.32
CA ASP A 51 11.15 5.34 -22.38
C ASP A 51 10.36 4.42 -23.34
N THR A 52 9.44 3.60 -22.79
CA THR A 52 8.60 2.69 -23.56
C THR A 52 7.61 3.44 -24.45
N VAL A 53 6.98 4.49 -23.92
CA VAL A 53 6.07 5.36 -24.70
C VAL A 53 6.84 6.08 -25.80
N ALA A 54 8.00 6.65 -25.51
CA ALA A 54 8.80 7.38 -26.49
C ALA A 54 9.28 6.48 -27.65
N MET A 55 9.59 5.22 -27.36
CA MET A 55 10.07 4.26 -28.36
C MET A 55 8.94 3.69 -29.23
N ILE A 56 7.82 3.29 -28.62
CA ILE A 56 6.70 2.67 -29.34
C ILE A 56 5.85 3.73 -30.06
N ASN A 57 5.61 4.85 -29.38
CA ASN A 57 4.92 6.03 -29.87
C ASN A 57 3.60 5.75 -30.61
N GLU A 58 2.79 4.83 -30.06
CA GLU A 58 1.46 4.55 -30.60
C GLU A 58 0.47 5.67 -30.18
N PRO A 59 -0.53 5.98 -31.03
CA PRO A 59 -1.57 6.94 -30.69
C PRO A 59 -2.24 6.58 -29.35
N TRP A 60 -2.52 7.59 -28.52
CA TRP A 60 -3.13 7.47 -27.19
C TRP A 60 -2.27 6.85 -26.09
N MET A 61 -1.11 6.26 -26.42
CA MET A 61 -0.25 5.61 -25.42
C MET A 61 0.23 6.60 -24.34
N GLY A 62 0.64 7.80 -24.73
CA GLY A 62 1.03 8.87 -23.78
C GLY A 62 -0.13 9.31 -22.88
N LEU A 63 -1.34 9.44 -23.42
CA LEU A 63 -2.53 9.79 -22.64
C LEU A 63 -2.87 8.69 -21.62
N THR A 64 -2.77 7.42 -22.00
CA THR A 64 -2.99 6.32 -21.05
C THR A 64 -2.00 6.36 -19.88
N LEU A 65 -0.72 6.64 -20.15
CA LEU A 65 0.29 6.79 -19.10
C LEU A 65 -0.02 7.97 -18.16
N PHE A 66 -0.47 9.09 -18.73
CA PHE A 66 -0.90 10.26 -17.96
C PHE A 66 -2.07 9.92 -17.03
N VAL A 67 -3.13 9.28 -17.56
CA VAL A 67 -4.32 8.91 -16.78
C VAL A 67 -3.97 7.93 -15.67
N ILE A 68 -3.12 6.93 -15.94
CA ILE A 68 -2.64 5.97 -14.91
C ILE A 68 -1.96 6.72 -13.77
N THR A 69 -1.05 7.64 -14.11
CA THR A 69 -0.27 8.41 -13.14
C THR A 69 -1.18 9.27 -12.28
N LEU A 70 -2.10 10.01 -12.92
CA LEU A 70 -3.08 10.85 -12.24
C LEU A 70 -3.96 10.02 -11.29
N CYS A 71 -4.52 8.91 -11.77
CA CYS A 71 -5.36 8.03 -10.94
C CYS A 71 -4.57 7.45 -9.76
N SER A 72 -3.29 7.12 -9.94
CA SER A 72 -2.43 6.59 -8.87
C SER A 72 -2.27 7.59 -7.72
N TYR A 73 -1.95 8.85 -8.02
CA TYR A 73 -1.81 9.88 -7.00
C TYR A 73 -3.15 10.27 -6.36
N LEU A 74 -4.18 10.46 -7.18
CA LEU A 74 -5.52 10.82 -6.70
C LEU A 74 -6.13 9.72 -5.83
N SER A 75 -5.84 8.44 -6.10
CA SER A 75 -6.33 7.35 -5.26
C SER A 75 -5.75 7.42 -3.84
N VAL A 76 -4.48 7.79 -3.68
CA VAL A 76 -3.85 7.96 -2.35
C VAL A 76 -4.52 9.10 -1.59
N ILE A 77 -4.62 10.28 -2.21
CA ILE A 77 -5.15 11.49 -1.58
C ILE A 77 -6.66 11.33 -1.34
N GLY A 78 -7.39 10.78 -2.30
CA GLY A 78 -8.82 10.50 -2.22
C GLY A 78 -9.14 9.53 -1.09
N PHE A 79 -8.33 8.49 -0.90
CA PHE A 79 -8.56 7.52 0.17
C PHE A 79 -8.20 8.10 1.54
N ALA A 80 -7.10 8.87 1.64
CA ALA A 80 -6.73 9.55 2.87
C ALA A 80 -7.79 10.57 3.31
N THR A 81 -8.42 11.27 2.36
CA THR A 81 -9.47 12.26 2.63
C THR A 81 -10.86 11.64 2.83
N ALA A 82 -11.11 10.42 2.35
CA ALA A 82 -12.36 9.68 2.53
C ALA A 82 -12.63 9.32 4.00
N PHE A 83 -11.58 9.17 4.81
CA PHE A 83 -11.65 8.84 6.24
C PHE A 83 -11.14 9.99 7.12
N PRO A 84 -11.89 11.11 7.24
CA PRO A 84 -11.52 12.23 8.09
C PRO A 84 -11.43 11.82 9.56
N ASN A 85 -10.41 12.34 10.25
CA ASN A 85 -10.16 12.02 11.66
C ASN A 85 -11.38 12.40 12.50
N ARG A 86 -11.92 11.46 13.28
CA ARG A 86 -13.06 11.65 14.20
C ARG A 86 -14.44 11.91 13.55
N ARG A 87 -14.61 11.70 12.24
CA ARG A 87 -15.92 11.78 11.55
C ARG A 87 -16.26 10.48 10.84
N LYS A 88 -17.55 10.30 10.49
CA LYS A 88 -18.01 9.16 9.68
C LYS A 88 -17.36 9.19 8.29
N PRO A 89 -17.04 8.03 7.70
CA PRO A 89 -16.41 7.96 6.38
C PRO A 89 -17.36 8.52 5.31
N LYS A 90 -16.79 9.27 4.36
CA LYS A 90 -17.54 9.80 3.22
C LYS A 90 -17.67 8.70 2.16
N ILE A 91 -18.81 8.03 2.12
CA ILE A 91 -19.07 6.90 1.22
C ILE A 91 -18.81 7.28 -0.25
N ALA A 92 -19.23 8.49 -0.66
CA ALA A 92 -18.98 9.01 -2.01
C ALA A 92 -17.48 9.08 -2.36
N ALA A 93 -16.62 9.46 -1.40
CA ALA A 93 -15.18 9.53 -1.61
C ALA A 93 -14.56 8.12 -1.70
N VAL A 94 -15.04 7.16 -0.93
CA VAL A 94 -14.60 5.76 -1.04
C VAL A 94 -14.99 5.19 -2.42
N PHE A 95 -16.22 5.44 -2.87
CA PHE A 95 -16.68 5.04 -4.19
C PHE A 95 -15.84 5.67 -5.30
N LEU A 96 -15.51 6.96 -5.18
CA LEU A 96 -14.62 7.66 -6.12
C LEU A 96 -13.24 7.01 -6.20
N VAL A 97 -12.64 6.61 -5.06
CA VAL A 97 -11.35 5.90 -5.06
C VAL A 97 -11.48 4.54 -5.75
N CYS A 98 -12.55 3.79 -5.48
CA CYS A 98 -12.80 2.52 -6.18
C CYS A 98 -12.87 2.73 -7.71
N LEU A 99 -13.57 3.78 -8.15
CA LEU A 99 -13.64 4.14 -9.56
C LEU A 99 -12.26 4.50 -10.14
N LEU A 100 -11.47 5.30 -9.43
CA LEU A 100 -10.10 5.65 -9.87
C LEU A 100 -9.18 4.43 -9.98
N LEU A 101 -9.29 3.47 -9.06
CA LEU A 101 -8.54 2.21 -9.13
C LEU A 101 -8.98 1.36 -10.34
N LEU A 102 -10.28 1.27 -10.62
CA LEU A 102 -10.81 0.55 -11.79
C LEU A 102 -10.37 1.20 -13.11
N VAL A 103 -10.44 2.53 -13.21
CA VAL A 103 -9.95 3.27 -14.38
C VAL A 103 -8.44 3.05 -14.56
N SER A 104 -7.66 3.12 -13.48
CA SER A 104 -6.22 2.85 -13.52
C SER A 104 -5.93 1.44 -14.04
N ILE A 105 -6.65 0.42 -13.57
CA ILE A 105 -6.52 -0.96 -14.04
C ILE A 105 -6.87 -1.07 -15.54
N GLY A 106 -7.98 -0.47 -15.98
CA GLY A 106 -8.37 -0.45 -17.39
C GLY A 106 -7.32 0.18 -18.29
N CYS A 107 -6.78 1.35 -17.90
CA CYS A 107 -5.71 2.00 -18.64
C CYS A 107 -4.42 1.18 -18.67
N GLN A 108 -4.09 0.43 -17.61
CA GLN A 108 -2.93 -0.47 -17.58
C GLN A 108 -3.09 -1.63 -18.59
N PHE A 109 -4.30 -2.19 -18.73
CA PHE A 109 -4.57 -3.19 -19.77
C PHE A 109 -4.43 -2.62 -21.18
N LEU A 110 -4.94 -1.41 -21.43
CA LEU A 110 -4.73 -0.71 -22.70
C LEU A 110 -3.26 -0.45 -22.98
N PHE A 111 -2.50 -0.04 -21.96
CA PHE A 111 -1.05 0.17 -22.08
C PHE A 111 -0.31 -1.12 -22.46
N GLN A 112 -0.68 -2.25 -21.86
CA GLN A 112 -0.13 -3.56 -22.23
C GLN A 112 -0.52 -3.97 -23.65
N TYR A 113 -1.74 -3.64 -24.09
CA TYR A 113 -2.16 -3.84 -25.47
C TYR A 113 -1.29 -3.04 -26.45
N PHE A 114 -1.01 -1.76 -26.17
CA PHE A 114 -0.11 -0.96 -27.02
C PHE A 114 1.31 -1.52 -27.06
N ILE A 115 1.83 -2.02 -25.93
CA ILE A 115 3.12 -2.71 -25.92
C ILE A 115 3.10 -3.91 -26.84
N LYS A 116 2.10 -4.80 -26.68
CA LYS A 116 1.95 -6.00 -27.51
C LYS A 116 1.83 -5.64 -28.99
N TYR A 117 1.03 -4.62 -29.31
CA TYR A 117 0.85 -4.15 -30.67
C TYR A 117 2.17 -3.66 -31.27
N GLY A 118 2.91 -2.80 -30.57
CA GLY A 118 4.18 -2.25 -31.05
C GLY A 118 5.32 -3.27 -31.19
N THR A 119 5.31 -4.35 -30.38
CA THR A 119 6.39 -5.35 -30.39
C THR A 119 6.08 -6.60 -31.21
N GLU A 120 4.80 -6.95 -31.44
CA GLU A 120 4.43 -8.24 -32.04
C GLU A 120 3.50 -8.09 -33.26
N LEU A 121 2.55 -7.15 -33.25
CA LEU A 121 1.44 -7.12 -34.22
C LEU A 121 1.58 -6.05 -35.31
N ARG A 122 2.39 -5.01 -35.07
CA ARG A 122 2.61 -3.92 -36.03
C ARG A 122 3.33 -4.42 -37.28
N PRO A 123 3.05 -3.88 -38.50
CA PRO A 123 3.68 -4.33 -39.75
C PRO A 123 5.21 -4.35 -39.77
N LYS A 124 5.85 -3.49 -38.97
CA LYS A 124 7.29 -3.53 -38.68
C LYS A 124 7.46 -3.55 -37.16
N PRO A 125 7.47 -4.73 -36.54
CA PRO A 125 7.50 -4.84 -35.08
C PRO A 125 8.85 -4.36 -34.54
N LEU A 126 8.84 -3.77 -33.36
CA LEU A 126 10.07 -3.35 -32.68
C LEU A 126 10.72 -4.55 -31.98
N PRO A 127 11.87 -5.08 -32.47
CA PRO A 127 12.53 -6.18 -31.80
C PRO A 127 13.04 -5.76 -30.43
N ILE A 128 12.91 -6.67 -29.46
CA ILE A 128 13.39 -6.49 -28.10
C ILE A 128 14.87 -6.82 -28.05
N THR A 129 15.70 -5.79 -28.13
CA THR A 129 17.17 -5.89 -27.95
C THR A 129 17.56 -5.67 -26.49
N PRO A 130 18.81 -5.97 -26.08
CA PRO A 130 19.29 -5.68 -24.72
C PRO A 130 19.09 -4.22 -24.30
N GLN A 131 19.26 -3.28 -25.23
CA GLN A 131 19.07 -1.84 -25.00
C GLN A 131 17.59 -1.48 -24.78
N ARG A 132 16.65 -2.30 -25.30
CA ARG A 132 15.19 -2.11 -25.20
C ARG A 132 14.54 -2.94 -24.09
N ARG A 133 15.33 -3.54 -23.19
CA ARG A 133 14.81 -4.30 -22.03
C ARG A 133 13.89 -3.49 -21.12
N PHE A 134 13.92 -2.16 -21.18
CA PHE A 134 12.99 -1.31 -20.44
C PHE A 134 11.52 -1.56 -20.81
N ILE A 135 11.22 -1.98 -22.05
CA ILE A 135 9.85 -2.31 -22.49
C ILE A 135 9.30 -3.50 -21.71
N LEU A 136 10.10 -4.56 -21.55
CA LEU A 136 9.72 -5.73 -20.74
C LEU A 136 9.59 -5.37 -19.26
N LYS A 137 10.48 -4.53 -18.73
CA LYS A 137 10.38 -4.04 -17.34
C LYS A 137 9.13 -3.20 -17.11
N ALA A 138 8.77 -2.32 -18.05
CA ALA A 138 7.54 -1.53 -17.97
C ALA A 138 6.30 -2.42 -18.01
N ARG A 139 6.28 -3.44 -18.89
CA ARG A 139 5.21 -4.45 -18.94
C ARG A 139 5.08 -5.23 -17.63
N ALA A 140 6.20 -5.73 -17.09
CA ALA A 140 6.19 -6.45 -15.82
C ALA A 140 5.72 -5.57 -14.66
N ASN A 141 6.16 -4.31 -14.60
CA ASN A 141 5.71 -3.38 -13.58
C ASN A 141 4.23 -3.00 -13.75
N SER A 142 3.72 -2.97 -14.98
CA SER A 142 2.30 -2.75 -15.28
C SER A 142 1.44 -3.85 -14.67
N VAL A 143 1.84 -5.10 -14.86
CA VAL A 143 1.20 -6.25 -14.22
C VAL A 143 1.29 -6.14 -12.69
N ALA A 144 2.46 -5.83 -12.14
CA ALA A 144 2.63 -5.67 -10.69
C ALA A 144 1.72 -4.58 -10.12
N HIS A 145 1.61 -3.44 -10.79
CA HIS A 145 0.73 -2.34 -10.38
C HIS A 145 -0.75 -2.70 -10.48
N VAL A 146 -1.17 -3.44 -11.52
CA VAL A 146 -2.53 -3.99 -11.63
C VAL A 146 -2.84 -4.92 -10.45
N VAL A 147 -1.93 -5.82 -10.11
CA VAL A 147 -2.09 -6.73 -8.96
C VAL A 147 -2.22 -5.94 -7.65
N CYS A 148 -1.37 -4.94 -7.44
CA CYS A 148 -1.45 -4.09 -6.25
C CYS A 148 -2.77 -3.32 -6.15
N ASN A 149 -3.28 -2.78 -7.26
CA ASN A 149 -4.57 -2.09 -7.31
C ASN A 149 -5.74 -3.05 -7.09
N ALA A 150 -5.69 -4.26 -7.66
CA ALA A 150 -6.69 -5.29 -7.44
C ALA A 150 -6.73 -5.73 -5.97
N LEU A 151 -5.57 -5.96 -5.35
CA LEU A 151 -5.46 -6.25 -3.91
C LEU A 151 -6.01 -5.10 -3.06
N SER A 152 -5.74 -3.85 -3.46
CA SER A 152 -6.27 -2.68 -2.77
C SER A 152 -7.80 -2.65 -2.83
N LEU A 153 -8.41 -2.94 -3.98
CA LEU A 153 -9.87 -3.07 -4.12
C LEU A 153 -10.42 -4.17 -3.21
N VAL A 154 -9.81 -5.36 -3.22
CA VAL A 154 -10.21 -6.47 -2.34
C VAL A 154 -10.16 -6.07 -0.88
N LEU A 155 -9.10 -5.36 -0.44
CA LEU A 155 -8.99 -4.86 0.93
C LEU A 155 -10.07 -3.83 1.26
N ILE A 156 -10.43 -2.94 0.33
CA ILE A 156 -11.52 -1.99 0.56
C ILE A 156 -12.85 -2.74 0.75
N PHE A 157 -13.16 -3.72 -0.11
CA PHE A 157 -14.40 -4.49 -0.02
C PHE A 157 -14.47 -5.42 1.18
N THR A 158 -13.33 -5.98 1.62
CA THR A 158 -13.26 -6.90 2.77
C THR A 158 -13.12 -6.18 4.11
N MET A 159 -12.96 -4.86 4.12
CA MET A 159 -12.91 -4.01 5.33
C MET A 159 -13.98 -4.31 6.39
N PRO A 160 -15.28 -4.42 6.06
CA PRO A 160 -16.30 -4.73 7.07
C PRO A 160 -16.11 -6.12 7.72
N PHE A 161 -15.43 -7.05 7.05
CA PHE A 161 -15.19 -8.40 7.56
C PHE A 161 -13.94 -8.45 8.43
N TYR A 162 -12.78 -8.03 7.90
CA TYR A 162 -11.54 -8.13 8.67
C TYR A 162 -11.52 -7.16 9.86
N SER A 163 -12.26 -6.03 9.81
CA SER A 163 -12.39 -5.14 10.96
C SER A 163 -13.04 -5.82 12.17
N LYS A 164 -13.98 -6.74 11.96
CA LYS A 164 -14.57 -7.56 13.03
C LYS A 164 -13.55 -8.55 13.58
N LEU A 165 -12.74 -9.16 12.71
CA LEU A 165 -11.69 -10.10 13.11
C LEU A 165 -10.58 -9.42 13.92
N LEU A 166 -10.08 -8.27 13.48
CA LEU A 166 -9.06 -7.49 14.19
C LEU A 166 -9.51 -7.05 15.58
N ARG A 167 -10.82 -6.81 15.78
CA ARG A 167 -11.37 -6.47 17.09
C ARG A 167 -11.26 -7.61 18.11
N LYS A 168 -11.24 -8.87 17.65
CA LYS A 168 -11.13 -10.06 18.51
C LYS A 168 -9.72 -10.32 19.06
N ILE A 169 -8.68 -9.69 18.51
CA ILE A 169 -7.30 -9.88 18.99
C ILE A 169 -7.16 -9.27 20.38
N ASP A 170 -6.75 -10.08 21.37
CA ASP A 170 -6.41 -9.57 22.69
C ASP A 170 -5.06 -8.83 22.64
N THR A 171 -5.09 -7.54 23.00
CA THR A 171 -3.91 -6.68 23.04
C THR A 171 -3.68 -6.12 24.44
N LYS A 172 -4.33 -6.70 25.46
CA LYS A 172 -4.10 -6.32 26.86
C LYS A 172 -2.64 -6.58 27.22
N VAL A 173 -2.09 -5.67 28.01
CA VAL A 173 -0.80 -5.88 28.63
C VAL A 173 -1.06 -6.87 29.76
N LYS A 174 -0.48 -8.07 29.70
CA LYS A 174 -0.26 -8.83 30.94
C LYS A 174 0.79 -8.03 31.69
N VAL A 175 0.33 -7.17 32.59
CA VAL A 175 1.21 -6.61 33.60
C VAL A 175 1.33 -7.74 34.60
N ASP A 176 2.55 -8.26 34.79
CA ASP A 176 2.84 -9.12 35.93
C ASP A 176 2.79 -8.20 37.16
N ASP A 177 1.58 -7.83 37.59
CA ASP A 177 1.30 -6.95 38.72
C ASP A 177 1.68 -7.60 40.07
N GLU A 178 1.92 -8.92 40.09
CA GLU A 178 2.29 -9.69 41.29
C GLU A 178 3.68 -9.33 41.84
N LEU A 179 4.64 -8.92 40.99
CA LEU A 179 6.05 -8.76 41.41
C LEU A 179 6.41 -7.36 41.94
N HIS A 180 5.50 -6.38 41.78
CA HIS A 180 5.77 -4.97 42.13
C HIS A 180 5.10 -4.51 43.43
N ILE A 181 4.08 -5.21 43.92
CA ILE A 181 3.42 -4.89 45.19
C ILE A 181 4.24 -5.44 46.38
N GLU A 182 4.81 -6.65 46.24
CA GLU A 182 5.59 -7.31 47.31
C GLU A 182 6.87 -6.54 47.71
N ARG A 183 7.42 -5.72 46.80
CA ARG A 183 8.61 -4.88 47.08
C ARG A 183 8.31 -3.54 47.73
N LEU A 184 7.05 -3.08 47.70
CA LEU A 184 6.66 -1.83 48.35
C LEU A 184 6.26 -2.08 49.81
N GLU A 185 5.73 -3.26 50.15
CA GLU A 185 5.35 -3.59 51.53
C GLU A 185 6.57 -3.95 52.42
N LEU A 186 7.69 -4.42 51.86
CA LEU A 186 8.91 -4.76 52.61
C LEU A 186 9.87 -3.57 52.85
N GLY A 187 9.52 -2.36 52.41
CA GLY A 187 10.38 -1.17 52.52
C GLY A 187 10.01 -0.21 53.65
N ASP A 188 8.84 -0.38 54.27
CA ASP A 188 8.28 0.54 55.28
C ASP A 188 8.28 -0.05 56.71
N GLU A 189 8.76 -1.28 56.91
CA GLU A 189 8.95 -1.89 58.23
C GLU A 189 10.44 -2.12 58.52
N GLU A 190 11.19 -1.07 58.86
CA GLU A 190 12.40 -1.12 59.71
C GLU A 190 12.90 0.31 59.99
N ASP A 191 12.47 0.89 61.12
CA ASP A 191 13.28 1.69 62.05
C ASP A 191 12.38 2.44 63.06
N TYR A 192 12.13 1.80 64.21
CA TYR A 192 11.84 2.45 65.50
C TYR A 192 12.62 1.73 66.60
#